data_AF-A0A7Y8A534-F1
#
_entry.id   AF-A0A7Y8A534-F1
#
_cell.length_a   1.000
_cell.length_b   1.000
_cell.length_c   1.000
_cell.angle_alpha   90.00
_cell.angle_beta   90.00
_cell.angle_gamma   90.00
#
_symmetry.space_group_name_H-M   'P 1'
#
loop_
_entity.id
_entity.type
_entity.pdbx_description
1 polymer ?
#
loop_
_entity_poly.entity_id
_entity_poly.type
_entity_poly.pdbx_seq_one_letter_code
_entity_poly.pdbx_strand_id
1 'polypeptide(L)'
;PKIDHIDRLSGRMQLDTQAELGNGCIAFSVSGEPADPQALRAEFLSVAQELNVDIAFQEDSLFRRNRRLAVFDMASTLIEAEVIDELAKAAGVGEQVSAITERAMAGELDFRASFKERL
;
A
#
# COMPACT_ATOMS: atom_id res chain seq x y z
N PRO A 1 -20.66 -11.97 -12.52
CA PRO A 1 -20.62 -10.56 -12.06
C PRO A 1 -21.12 -9.59 -13.14
N LYS A 2 -21.87 -8.56 -12.74
CA LYS A 2 -22.38 -7.48 -13.60
C LYS A 2 -21.84 -6.15 -13.08
N ILE A 3 -21.36 -5.28 -13.98
CA ILE A 3 -20.98 -3.91 -13.63
C ILE A 3 -22.26 -3.07 -13.55
N ASP A 4 -22.51 -2.47 -12.39
CA ASP A 4 -23.70 -1.64 -12.14
C ASP A 4 -23.40 -0.16 -12.32
N HIS A 5 -22.23 0.29 -11.84
CA HIS A 5 -21.82 1.69 -11.93
C HIS A 5 -20.33 1.81 -12.24
N ILE A 6 -19.98 2.88 -12.96
CA ILE A 6 -18.60 3.29 -13.24
C ILE A 6 -18.49 4.75 -12.87
N ASP A 7 -17.74 5.04 -11.82
CA ASP A 7 -17.50 6.39 -11.33
C ASP A 7 -16.04 6.77 -11.55
N ARG A 8 -15.80 8.02 -11.96
CA ARG A 8 -14.45 8.59 -11.93
C ARG A 8 -14.27 9.31 -10.60
N LEU A 9 -13.35 8.82 -9.77
CA LEU A 9 -13.02 9.44 -8.47
C LEU A 9 -11.97 10.54 -8.59
N SER A 10 -11.25 10.56 -9.71
CA SER A 10 -10.26 11.59 -10.06
C SER A 10 -10.88 12.76 -10.83
N GLY A 11 -10.22 13.93 -10.81
CA GLY A 11 -10.54 15.03 -11.71
C GLY A 11 -10.39 14.64 -13.18
N ARG A 12 -11.05 15.37 -14.09
CA ARG A 12 -10.80 15.21 -15.53
C ARG A 12 -9.42 15.79 -15.84
N MET A 13 -8.55 14.96 -16.40
CA MET A 13 -7.27 15.43 -16.93
C MET A 13 -7.52 16.23 -18.21
N GLN A 14 -6.78 17.33 -18.38
CA GLN A 14 -6.84 18.07 -19.63
C GLN A 14 -6.11 17.27 -20.72
N LEU A 15 -6.51 17.43 -21.97
CA LEU A 15 -5.89 16.75 -23.11
C LEU A 15 -4.38 17.03 -23.24
N ASP A 16 -3.91 18.16 -22.68
CA ASP A 16 -2.52 18.60 -22.69
C ASP A 16 -1.77 18.30 -21.38
N THR A 17 -2.38 17.55 -20.45
CA THR A 17 -1.69 17.12 -19.23
C THR A 17 -0.65 16.07 -19.63
N GLN A 18 0.63 16.33 -19.32
CA GLN A 18 1.69 15.34 -19.51
C GLN A 18 1.33 14.06 -18.75
N ALA A 19 1.50 12.90 -19.38
CA ALA A 19 1.08 11.60 -18.84
C ALA A 19 1.69 11.30 -17.45
N GLU A 20 2.84 11.89 -17.13
CA GLU A 20 3.54 11.75 -15.85
C GLU A 20 2.94 12.57 -14.69
N LEU A 21 2.03 13.51 -14.96
CA LEU A 21 1.50 14.45 -13.96
C LEU A 21 0.09 14.12 -13.46
N GLY A 22 -0.54 13.05 -13.95
CA GLY A 22 -1.96 12.80 -13.71
C GLY A 22 -2.28 11.35 -13.37
N ASN A 23 -2.59 11.09 -12.10
CA ASN A 23 -3.13 9.79 -11.68
C ASN A 23 -4.65 9.76 -11.91
N GLY A 24 -5.08 8.90 -12.83
CA GLY A 24 -6.48 8.60 -13.06
C GLY A 24 -6.99 7.56 -12.06
N CYS A 25 -8.10 7.85 -11.39
CA CYS A 25 -8.81 6.90 -10.54
C CYS A 25 -10.24 6.71 -11.04
N ILE A 26 -10.60 5.45 -11.27
CA ILE A 26 -11.94 4.98 -11.62
C ILE A 26 -12.37 3.90 -10.62
N ALA A 27 -13.66 3.87 -10.31
CA ALA A 27 -14.27 2.89 -9.43
C ALA A 27 -15.38 2.16 -10.16
N PHE A 28 -15.39 0.84 -10.02
CA PHE A 28 -16.45 -0.03 -10.52
C PHE A 28 -17.26 -0.55 -9.35
N SER A 29 -18.57 -0.34 -9.38
CA SER A 29 -19.51 -1.09 -8.53
C SER A 29 -20.00 -2.30 -9.30
N VAL A 30 -19.78 -3.48 -8.73
CA VAL A 30 -20.04 -4.77 -9.38
C VAL A 30 -20.91 -5.61 -8.46
N SER A 31 -22.02 -6.13 -8.99
CA SER A 31 -22.87 -7.09 -8.30
C SER A 31 -22.58 -8.52 -8.73
N GLY A 32 -22.68 -9.43 -7.76
CA GLY A 32 -22.53 -10.87 -7.94
C GLY A 32 -21.62 -11.48 -6.89
N GLU A 33 -21.74 -12.79 -6.70
CA GLU A 33 -20.87 -13.54 -5.81
C GLU A 33 -19.72 -14.17 -6.60
N PRO A 34 -18.46 -13.84 -6.29
CA PRO A 34 -17.33 -14.57 -6.86
C PRO A 34 -17.34 -16.00 -6.33
N ALA A 35 -17.11 -16.98 -7.22
CA ALA A 35 -17.00 -18.39 -6.82
C ALA A 35 -15.83 -18.60 -5.82
N ASP A 36 -14.74 -17.86 -6.01
CA ASP A 36 -13.60 -17.81 -5.09
C ASP A 36 -13.06 -16.36 -4.99
N PRO A 37 -13.31 -15.66 -3.86
CA PRO A 37 -12.78 -14.31 -3.64
C PRO A 37 -11.25 -14.23 -3.55
N GLN A 38 -10.57 -15.29 -3.11
CA GLN A 38 -9.10 -15.30 -2.98
C GLN A 38 -8.44 -15.43 -4.35
N ALA A 39 -8.93 -16.37 -5.18
CA ALA A 39 -8.46 -16.51 -6.56
C ALA A 39 -8.68 -15.20 -7.35
N LEU A 40 -9.85 -14.58 -7.22
CA LEU A 40 -10.14 -13.30 -7.87
C LEU A 40 -9.18 -12.18 -7.44
N ARG A 41 -8.83 -12.11 -6.15
CA ARG A 41 -7.83 -11.15 -5.65
C ARG A 41 -6.45 -11.42 -6.24
N ALA A 42 -6.04 -12.67 -6.34
CA ALA A 42 -4.76 -13.04 -6.93
C ALA A 42 -4.69 -12.66 -8.42
N GLU A 43 -5.77 -12.88 -9.18
CA GLU A 43 -5.87 -12.44 -10.57
C GLU A 43 -5.77 -10.92 -10.70
N PHE A 44 -6.46 -10.16 -9.83
CA PHE A 44 -6.33 -8.70 -9.83
C PHE A 44 -4.92 -8.24 -9.50
N LEU A 45 -4.18 -8.93 -8.63
CA LEU A 45 -2.77 -8.62 -8.36
C LEU A 45 -1.88 -8.84 -9.60
N SER A 46 -2.12 -9.90 -10.38
CA SER A 46 -1.41 -10.11 -11.66
C SER A 46 -1.70 -8.99 -12.64
N VAL A 47 -2.97 -8.64 -12.82
CA VAL A 47 -3.40 -7.57 -13.73
C VAL A 47 -2.85 -6.21 -13.31
N ALA A 48 -2.82 -5.92 -12.00
CA ALA A 48 -2.24 -4.71 -11.44
C ALA A 48 -0.76 -4.57 -11.83
N GLN A 49 0.01 -5.65 -11.75
CA GLN A 49 1.43 -5.69 -12.13
C GLN A 49 1.61 -5.53 -13.64
N GLU A 50 0.84 -6.27 -14.44
CA GLU A 50 0.92 -6.24 -15.91
C GLU A 50 0.59 -4.87 -16.50
N LEU A 51 -0.41 -4.20 -15.94
CA LEU A 51 -0.87 -2.89 -16.41
C LEU A 51 -0.19 -1.71 -15.69
N ASN A 52 0.64 -1.98 -14.67
CA ASN A 52 1.25 -0.97 -13.81
C ASN A 52 0.21 -0.01 -13.20
N VAL A 53 -0.84 -0.57 -12.59
CA VAL A 53 -1.92 0.16 -11.92
C VAL A 53 -2.21 -0.42 -10.55
N ASP A 54 -2.69 0.41 -9.63
CA ASP A 54 -3.18 -0.06 -8.34
C ASP A 54 -4.64 -0.52 -8.42
N ILE A 55 -4.93 -1.74 -7.96
CA ILE A 55 -6.29 -2.29 -7.90
C ILE A 55 -6.68 -2.57 -6.46
N ALA A 56 -7.72 -1.88 -5.97
CA ALA A 56 -8.31 -2.11 -4.65
C ALA A 56 -9.65 -2.86 -4.77
N PHE A 57 -9.65 -4.16 -4.48
CA PHE A 57 -10.87 -4.97 -4.42
C PHE A 57 -11.39 -5.07 -2.98
N GLN A 58 -12.61 -4.61 -2.76
CA GLN A 58 -13.25 -4.60 -1.44
C GLN A 58 -14.77 -4.80 -1.58
N GLU A 59 -15.36 -5.38 -0.54
CA GLU A 59 -16.81 -5.51 -0.44
C GLU A 59 -17.48 -4.13 -0.26
N ASP A 60 -18.54 -3.86 -1.04
CA ASP A 60 -19.31 -2.61 -0.94
C ASP A 60 -20.39 -2.70 0.16
N SER A 61 -19.95 -2.67 1.41
CA SER A 61 -20.84 -2.66 2.59
C SER A 61 -21.08 -1.24 3.13
N LEU A 62 -22.10 -1.07 3.98
CA LEU A 62 -22.38 0.22 4.65
C LEU A 62 -21.16 0.77 5.42
N PHE A 63 -20.32 -0.11 5.94
CA PHE A 63 -19.11 0.27 6.69
C PHE A 63 -18.02 0.85 5.79
N ARG A 64 -17.96 0.47 4.51
CA ARG A 64 -16.96 0.98 3.57
C ARG A 64 -17.03 2.51 3.44
N ARG A 65 -18.25 3.06 3.43
CA ARG A 65 -18.49 4.50 3.19
C ARG A 65 -18.36 5.37 4.43
N ASN A 66 -18.34 4.77 5.63
CA ASN A 66 -18.41 5.46 6.91
C ASN A 66 -17.20 5.18 7.82
N ARG A 67 -16.00 5.03 7.25
CA ARG A 67 -14.76 4.90 8.05
C ARG A 67 -14.45 6.22 8.75
N ARG A 68 -14.25 6.20 10.08
CA ARG A 68 -14.01 7.40 10.91
C ARG A 68 -12.66 7.40 11.62
N LEU A 69 -11.86 6.37 11.42
CA LEU A 69 -10.52 6.22 11.99
C LEU A 69 -9.60 5.62 10.93
N ALA A 70 -8.44 6.23 10.76
CA ALA A 70 -7.32 5.68 10.02
C ALA A 70 -6.11 5.66 10.96
N VAL A 71 -5.38 4.55 10.97
CA VAL A 71 -4.12 4.40 11.71
C VAL A 71 -3.06 4.16 10.66
N PHE A 72 -1.97 4.90 10.75
CA PHE A 72 -0.85 4.80 9.83
C PHE A 72 0.35 4.31 10.61
N ASP A 73 1.18 3.51 9.96
CA ASP A 73 2.54 3.30 10.44
C ASP A 73 3.34 4.60 10.26
N MET A 74 4.39 4.77 11.07
CA MET A 74 5.21 5.97 11.05
C MET A 74 6.29 5.87 9.97
N ALA A 75 7.20 4.91 10.13
CA ALA A 75 8.38 4.77 9.28
C ALA A 75 7.98 4.20 7.91
N SER A 76 8.63 4.71 6.85
CA SER A 76 8.38 4.31 5.46
C SER A 76 6.90 4.39 5.01
N THR A 77 6.07 5.13 5.73
CA THR A 77 4.63 5.31 5.46
C THR A 77 4.22 6.78 5.61
N LEU A 78 4.37 7.36 6.81
CA LEU A 78 4.13 8.80 7.04
C LEU A 78 5.38 9.64 6.81
N ILE A 79 6.54 9.08 7.09
CA ILE A 79 7.84 9.69 6.85
C ILE A 79 8.70 8.75 5.99
N GLU A 80 9.56 9.32 5.16
CA GLU A 80 10.45 8.55 4.28
C GLU A 80 11.60 7.88 5.03
N ALA A 81 11.90 8.33 6.26
CA ALA A 81 13.05 7.88 7.03
C ALA A 81 12.71 6.77 8.04
N GLU A 82 13.63 5.83 8.17
CA GLU A 82 13.71 4.90 9.30
C GLU A 82 14.34 5.61 10.50
N VAL A 83 13.52 6.08 11.44
CA VAL A 83 13.98 6.93 12.57
C VAL A 83 15.12 6.30 13.36
N ILE A 84 15.07 4.98 13.54
CA ILE A 84 16.10 4.25 14.30
C ILE A 84 17.45 4.25 13.59
N ASP A 85 17.45 4.19 12.25
CA ASP A 85 18.66 4.25 11.45
C ASP A 85 19.27 5.66 11.51
N GLU A 86 18.43 6.71 11.52
CA GLU A 86 18.88 8.10 11.68
C GLU A 86 19.49 8.34 13.07
N LEU A 87 18.90 7.78 14.13
CA LEU A 87 19.48 7.81 15.48
C LEU A 87 20.82 7.06 15.54
N ALA A 88 20.91 5.90 14.88
CA ALA A 88 22.13 5.11 14.82
C ALA A 88 23.26 5.81 14.06
N LYS A 89 22.94 6.51 12.97
CA LYS A 89 23.91 7.36 12.24
C LYS A 89 24.46 8.45 13.14
N ALA A 90 23.59 9.15 13.88
CA ALA A 90 24.01 10.18 14.84
C ALA A 90 24.89 9.61 15.97
N ALA A 91 24.68 8.34 16.35
CA ALA A 91 25.48 7.62 17.34
C ALA A 91 26.74 6.93 16.76
N GLY A 92 26.96 6.97 15.45
CA GLY A 92 28.13 6.36 14.79
C GLY A 92 28.03 4.85 14.56
N VAL A 93 26.86 4.25 14.76
CA VAL A 93 26.59 2.80 14.59
C VAL A 93 25.58 2.49 13.47
N GLY A 94 25.40 3.44 12.55
CA GLY A 94 24.38 3.37 11.48
C GLY A 94 24.44 2.11 10.61
N GLU A 95 25.63 1.67 10.19
CA GLU A 95 25.79 0.48 9.34
C GLU A 95 25.30 -0.81 10.03
N GLN A 96 25.55 -0.93 11.34
CA GLN A 96 25.17 -2.12 12.11
C GLN A 96 23.64 -2.18 12.26
N VAL A 97 23.03 -1.04 12.59
CA VAL A 97 21.58 -0.93 12.79
C VAL A 97 20.83 -1.10 11.47
N SER A 98 21.32 -0.52 10.36
CA SER A 98 20.74 -0.68 9.02
C SER A 98 20.72 -2.16 8.60
N ALA A 99 21.81 -2.89 8.82
CA ALA A 99 21.86 -4.32 8.51
C ALA A 99 20.85 -5.16 9.33
N ILE A 100 20.60 -4.78 10.58
CA ILE A 100 19.56 -5.41 11.41
C ILE A 100 18.16 -5.05 10.90
N THR A 101 17.93 -3.79 10.53
CA THR A 101 16.66 -3.30 9.95
C THR A 101 16.32 -4.03 8.66
N GLU A 102 17.28 -4.18 7.73
CA GLU A 102 17.10 -4.93 6.48
C GLU A 102 16.70 -6.39 6.71
N ARG A 103 17.39 -7.09 7.61
CA ARG A 103 17.08 -8.48 7.97
C ARG A 103 15.70 -8.62 8.62
N ALA A 104 15.31 -7.66 9.45
CA ALA A 104 13.98 -7.63 10.06
C ALA A 104 12.89 -7.42 9.00
N MET A 105 13.08 -6.50 8.05
CA MET A 105 12.14 -6.25 6.97
C MET A 105 12.03 -7.41 5.98
N ALA A 106 13.12 -8.16 5.77
CA ALA A 106 13.11 -9.42 5.00
C ALA A 106 12.39 -10.57 5.72
N GLY A 107 11.99 -10.38 6.99
CA GLY A 107 11.33 -11.39 7.81
C GLY A 107 12.28 -12.41 8.43
N GLU A 108 13.60 -12.18 8.40
CA GLU A 108 14.62 -13.07 8.96
C GLU A 108 14.77 -12.94 10.48
N LEU A 109 14.36 -11.79 11.04
CA LEU A 109 14.39 -11.48 12.46
C LEU A 109 13.00 -11.11 12.96
N ASP A 110 12.61 -11.70 14.10
CA ASP A 110 11.41 -11.26 14.81
C ASP A 110 11.55 -9.79 15.27
N PHE A 111 10.44 -9.06 15.29
CA PHE A 111 10.42 -7.64 15.67
C PHE A 111 11.05 -7.38 17.04
N ARG A 112 10.77 -8.21 18.05
CA ARG A 112 11.33 -7.98 19.39
C ARG A 112 12.83 -8.28 19.43
N ALA A 113 13.28 -9.29 18.69
CA ALA A 113 14.68 -9.62 18.55
C ALA A 113 15.43 -8.48 17.85
N SER A 114 14.94 -8.02 16.69
CA SER A 114 15.56 -6.92 15.94
C SER A 114 15.54 -5.61 16.72
N PHE A 115 14.47 -5.32 17.48
CA PHE A 115 14.41 -4.13 18.31
C PHE A 115 15.45 -4.17 19.44
N LYS A 116 15.64 -5.34 20.06
CA LYS A 116 16.67 -5.51 21.10
C LYS A 116 18.09 -5.43 20.54
N GLU A 117 18.33 -5.93 19.34
CA GLU A 117 19.65 -5.85 18.69
C GLU A 117 20.04 -4.43 18.26
N ARG A 118 19.06 -3.53 18.07
CA ARG A 118 19.28 -2.13 17.67
C ARG A 118 19.45 -1.16 18.86
N LEU A 119 19.22 -1.60 20.10
CA LEU A 119 19.37 -0.82 21.33
C LEU A 119 20.75 -1.05 21.98
#